data_AF-A0A445EL88-F1
#
_entry.id   AF-A0A445EL88-F1
#
_cell.length_a   1.000
_cell.length_b   1.000
_cell.length_c   1.000
_cell.angle_alpha   90.00
_cell.angle_beta   90.00
_cell.angle_gamma   90.00
#
_symmetry.space_group_name_H-M   'P 1'
#
loop_
_entity.id
_entity.type
_entity.pdbx_description
1 polymer ?
#
loop_
_entity_poly.entity_id
_entity_poly.type
_entity_poly.pdbx_seq_one_letter_code
_entity_poly.pdbx_strand_id
1 'polypeptide(L)'
;MVVFSTIERAMSVKIQILLFLCFTLSLLCGSITPIEAISKHLDPSPSFPSNFLFGTASSSYQYEGAYLSDGKGISNWDVFSHKPGNIVDGSNGDVAVDQYHRYLEDINLMEAIGVNSYRFSISWARILPKGRFGKINLAGINYYNRLIDALLLKGIQPFVTLSHFDFPQELEDRYGNNNAREDFQMFADICFKSFGDRVKYWITFNEPNLEIPFSYRSGIYPPCRCSAPFGNCTDGDSEKEPFLAAHNIILSHAAAVDIYRTKYQSKQGGKIGIVVHIDWFEPFSNSTADQLATKRAQAFTINW
;
A
#
# COMPACT_ATOMS: atom_id res chain seq x y z
N MET A 1 42.80 -76.10 21.08
CA MET A 1 42.71 -74.86 20.28
C MET A 1 41.26 -74.34 20.27
N VAL A 2 40.71 -74.03 21.45
CA VAL A 2 39.37 -73.41 21.64
C VAL A 2 39.41 -72.61 22.95
N VAL A 3 40.39 -71.70 23.06
CA VAL A 3 40.50 -70.76 24.21
C VAL A 3 40.76 -69.32 23.72
N PHE A 4 41.01 -69.11 22.42
CA PHE A 4 41.20 -67.78 21.84
C PHE A 4 39.91 -67.13 21.29
N SER A 5 38.82 -67.89 21.06
CA SER A 5 37.60 -67.36 20.43
C SER A 5 36.63 -66.65 21.40
N THR A 6 36.80 -66.82 22.71
CA THR A 6 35.96 -66.17 23.74
C THR A 6 36.51 -64.82 24.17
N ILE A 7 37.84 -64.63 24.12
CA ILE A 7 38.49 -63.37 24.48
C ILE A 7 38.32 -62.33 23.36
N GLU A 8 38.44 -62.73 22.09
CA GLU A 8 38.21 -61.83 20.94
C GLU A 8 36.75 -61.36 20.84
N ARG A 9 35.77 -62.24 21.12
CA ARG A 9 34.35 -61.84 21.17
C ARG A 9 34.04 -60.92 22.36
N ALA A 10 34.63 -61.17 23.53
CA ALA A 10 34.44 -60.29 24.69
C ALA A 10 35.11 -58.91 24.50
N MET A 11 36.27 -58.87 23.83
CA MET A 11 36.94 -57.62 23.45
C MET A 11 36.17 -56.86 22.36
N SER A 12 35.64 -57.56 21.36
CA SER A 12 34.83 -56.96 20.28
C SER A 12 33.54 -56.33 20.80
N VAL A 13 32.84 -57.00 21.73
CA VAL A 13 31.63 -56.45 22.37
C VAL A 13 31.96 -55.28 23.29
N LYS A 14 33.07 -55.31 24.05
CA LYS A 14 33.51 -54.17 24.86
C LYS A 14 33.92 -52.96 24.01
N ILE A 15 34.57 -53.19 22.87
CA ILE A 15 34.95 -52.13 21.92
C ILE A 15 33.69 -51.55 21.24
N GLN A 16 32.71 -52.37 20.87
CA GLN A 16 31.44 -51.90 20.31
C GLN A 16 30.61 -51.12 21.34
N ILE A 17 30.58 -51.54 22.61
CA ILE A 17 29.93 -50.79 23.69
C ILE A 17 30.66 -49.48 23.97
N LEU A 18 32.00 -49.47 23.94
CA LEU A 18 32.79 -48.25 24.12
C LEU A 18 32.60 -47.27 22.96
N LEU A 19 32.57 -47.76 21.72
CA LEU A 19 32.28 -46.95 20.53
C LEU A 19 30.85 -46.44 20.51
N PHE A 20 29.87 -47.23 20.97
CA PHE A 20 28.47 -46.80 21.10
C PHE A 20 28.32 -45.75 22.22
N LEU A 21 28.99 -45.93 23.36
CA LEU A 21 29.04 -44.93 24.43
C LEU A 21 29.72 -43.64 23.97
N CYS A 22 30.86 -43.72 23.26
CA CYS A 22 31.51 -42.55 22.68
C CYS A 22 30.65 -41.85 21.62
N PHE A 23 29.90 -42.61 20.79
CA PHE A 23 28.99 -42.04 19.79
C PHE A 23 27.78 -41.36 20.45
N THR A 24 27.23 -41.95 21.52
CA THR A 24 26.18 -41.30 22.32
C THR A 24 26.69 -40.10 23.11
N LEU A 25 27.92 -40.12 23.64
CA LEU A 25 28.54 -38.97 24.29
C LEU A 25 28.84 -37.85 23.28
N SER A 26 29.23 -38.17 22.03
CA SER A 26 29.40 -37.16 20.97
C SER A 26 28.07 -36.59 20.48
N LEU A 27 26.97 -37.33 20.59
CA LEU A 27 25.61 -36.84 20.31
C LEU A 27 25.04 -36.01 21.48
N LEU A 28 25.46 -36.29 22.72
CA LEU A 28 25.11 -35.50 23.92
C LEU A 28 26.04 -34.29 24.15
N CYS A 29 27.23 -34.30 23.56
CA CYS A 29 28.22 -33.22 23.65
C CYS A 29 28.39 -32.46 22.32
N GLY A 30 27.60 -32.82 21.30
CA GLY A 30 27.47 -32.12 20.03
C GLY A 30 26.63 -30.86 20.20
N SER A 31 27.32 -29.75 20.47
CA SER A 31 26.82 -28.36 20.42
C SER A 31 25.74 -27.98 21.43
N ILE A 32 26.09 -28.02 22.72
CA ILE A 32 25.74 -26.87 23.58
C ILE A 32 26.73 -25.76 23.21
N THR A 33 26.52 -25.14 22.04
CA THR A 33 26.92 -23.74 21.91
C THR A 33 26.09 -22.99 22.95
N PRO A 34 26.66 -22.07 23.75
CA PRO A 34 25.86 -21.33 24.71
C PRO A 34 24.75 -20.64 23.92
N ILE A 35 23.49 -20.96 24.20
CA ILE A 35 22.35 -20.16 23.71
C ILE A 35 22.51 -18.70 24.20
N GLU A 36 23.28 -18.48 25.27
CA GLU A 36 23.74 -17.16 25.72
C GLU A 36 24.75 -16.45 24.80
N ALA A 37 25.46 -17.17 23.93
CA ALA A 37 26.40 -16.57 22.97
C ALA A 37 25.72 -16.18 21.64
N ILE A 38 24.61 -16.82 21.28
CA ILE A 38 23.79 -16.43 20.12
C ILE A 38 22.89 -15.23 20.48
N SER A 39 22.57 -15.04 21.76
CA SER A 39 21.85 -13.85 22.25
C SER A 39 22.66 -12.55 22.23
N LYS A 40 23.98 -12.59 21.96
CA LYS A 40 24.87 -11.41 21.99
C LYS A 40 25.33 -10.90 20.62
N HIS A 41 24.87 -11.51 19.52
CA HIS A 41 25.23 -11.09 18.16
C HIS A 41 24.05 -10.88 17.21
N LEU A 42 22.82 -10.81 17.74
CA LEU A 42 21.74 -10.09 17.06
C LEU A 42 21.86 -8.63 17.49
N ASP A 43 22.60 -7.83 16.73
CA ASP A 43 22.50 -6.38 16.82
C ASP A 43 21.01 -6.01 16.80
N PRO A 44 20.48 -5.33 17.84
CA PRO A 44 19.05 -5.13 18.00
C PRO A 44 18.57 -4.05 17.03
N SER A 45 18.35 -4.42 15.77
CA SER A 45 17.84 -3.54 14.72
C SER A 45 18.77 -2.34 14.43
N PRO A 46 18.67 -1.68 13.26
CA PRO A 46 19.24 -0.36 13.11
C PRO A 46 18.62 0.54 14.20
N SER A 47 19.40 1.44 14.79
CA SER A 47 18.96 2.32 15.88
C SER A 47 17.94 3.36 15.38
N PHE A 48 16.69 2.95 15.20
CA PHE A 48 15.58 3.85 14.90
C PHE A 48 15.10 4.54 16.18
N PRO A 49 14.55 5.76 16.09
CA PRO A 49 13.87 6.40 17.21
C PRO A 49 12.80 5.46 17.80
N SER A 50 12.60 5.50 19.11
CA SER A 50 11.63 4.62 19.79
C SER A 50 10.17 4.82 19.33
N ASN A 51 9.88 5.96 18.72
CA ASN A 51 8.59 6.30 18.12
C ASN A 51 8.55 6.12 16.59
N PHE A 52 9.52 5.41 16.01
CA PHE A 52 9.52 5.11 14.58
C PHE A 52 8.39 4.13 14.24
N LEU A 53 7.74 4.38 13.10
CA LEU A 53 6.59 3.59 12.67
C LEU A 53 7.00 2.64 11.54
N PHE A 54 6.85 1.34 11.77
CA PHE A 54 6.99 0.27 10.80
C PHE A 54 5.61 -0.26 10.46
N GLY A 55 5.28 -0.33 9.17
CA GLY A 55 3.94 -0.67 8.73
C GLY A 55 3.88 -1.39 7.40
N THR A 56 2.68 -1.86 7.09
CA THR A 56 2.29 -2.36 5.77
C THR A 56 1.38 -1.35 5.07
N ALA A 57 1.15 -1.55 3.77
CA ALA A 57 0.31 -0.66 2.98
C ALA A 57 -0.63 -1.43 2.04
N SER A 58 -1.78 -0.83 1.76
CA SER A 58 -2.79 -1.29 0.82
C SER A 58 -3.49 -0.14 0.10
N SER A 59 -4.34 -0.48 -0.86
CA SER A 59 -5.34 0.42 -1.45
C SER A 59 -6.69 -0.28 -1.55
N SER A 60 -7.76 0.52 -1.54
CA SER A 60 -9.15 0.10 -1.57
C SER A 60 -9.44 -0.86 -2.71
N TYR A 61 -9.16 -0.46 -3.96
CA TYR A 61 -9.46 -1.28 -5.13
C TYR A 61 -8.63 -2.57 -5.19
N GLN A 62 -7.39 -2.53 -4.70
CA GLN A 62 -6.50 -3.70 -4.72
C GLN A 62 -6.79 -4.70 -3.59
N TYR A 63 -7.49 -4.30 -2.52
CA TYR A 63 -7.66 -5.13 -1.32
C TYR A 63 -9.11 -5.42 -0.93
N GLU A 64 -10.02 -4.44 -1.04
CA GLU A 64 -11.33 -4.54 -0.41
C GLU A 64 -12.24 -5.58 -1.06
N GLY A 65 -12.37 -5.56 -2.38
CA GLY A 65 -13.46 -6.23 -3.07
C GLY A 65 -14.82 -5.64 -2.71
N ALA A 66 -15.85 -6.50 -2.69
CA ALA A 66 -17.23 -6.12 -2.37
C ALA A 66 -17.69 -4.91 -3.19
N TYR A 67 -17.39 -4.94 -4.50
CA TYR A 67 -17.42 -3.76 -5.35
C TYR A 67 -18.82 -3.18 -5.60
N LEU A 68 -19.88 -3.99 -5.44
CA LEU A 68 -21.31 -3.60 -5.51
C LEU A 68 -22.05 -3.77 -4.18
N SER A 69 -21.36 -4.17 -3.11
CA SER A 69 -21.99 -4.42 -1.83
C SER A 69 -22.34 -3.11 -1.11
N ASP A 70 -23.41 -3.17 -0.31
CA ASP A 70 -23.77 -2.14 0.67
C ASP A 70 -23.80 -0.71 0.11
N GLY A 71 -24.31 -0.57 -1.11
CA GLY A 71 -24.54 0.72 -1.75
C GLY A 71 -23.29 1.44 -2.26
N LYS A 72 -22.14 0.75 -2.36
CA LYS A 72 -20.96 1.28 -3.08
C LYS A 72 -21.32 1.58 -4.54
N GLY A 73 -20.86 2.74 -5.04
CA GLY A 73 -20.88 3.06 -6.47
C GLY A 73 -19.70 2.46 -7.23
N ILE A 74 -19.79 2.41 -8.55
CA ILE A 74 -18.69 1.95 -9.40
C ILE A 74 -17.58 3.01 -9.50
N SER A 75 -16.33 2.57 -9.51
CA SER A 75 -15.15 3.39 -9.82
C SER A 75 -14.75 3.26 -11.30
N ASN A 76 -13.86 4.14 -11.73
CA ASN A 76 -13.20 4.07 -13.02
C ASN A 76 -12.45 2.74 -13.23
N TRP A 77 -11.87 2.18 -12.17
CA TRP A 77 -11.19 0.89 -12.19
C TRP A 77 -12.15 -0.29 -12.30
N ASP A 78 -13.34 -0.21 -11.67
CA ASP A 78 -14.40 -1.20 -11.90
C ASP A 78 -14.72 -1.24 -13.41
N VAL A 79 -14.97 -0.10 -14.06
CA VAL A 79 -15.28 -0.06 -15.50
C VAL A 79 -14.10 -0.50 -16.37
N PHE A 80 -12.88 -0.08 -16.03
CA PHE A 80 -11.69 -0.36 -16.83
C PHE A 80 -11.35 -1.86 -16.85
N SER A 81 -11.37 -2.52 -15.69
CA SER A 81 -10.98 -3.93 -15.57
C SER A 81 -12.00 -4.89 -16.19
N HIS A 82 -13.29 -4.51 -16.23
CA HIS A 82 -14.33 -5.29 -16.89
C HIS A 82 -14.28 -5.26 -18.42
N LYS A 83 -13.45 -4.40 -19.03
CA LYS A 83 -13.26 -4.36 -20.49
C LYS A 83 -12.21 -5.40 -20.91
N PRO A 84 -12.54 -6.34 -21.82
CA PRO A 84 -11.59 -7.36 -22.27
C PRO A 84 -10.31 -6.76 -22.84
N GLY A 85 -9.16 -7.33 -22.46
CA GLY A 85 -7.83 -6.93 -22.95
C GLY A 85 -7.15 -5.81 -22.17
N ASN A 86 -7.85 -5.14 -21.25
CA ASN A 86 -7.26 -4.09 -20.42
C ASN A 86 -6.37 -4.63 -19.29
N ILE A 87 -6.68 -5.82 -18.78
CA ILE A 87 -5.90 -6.53 -17.77
C ILE A 87 -5.30 -7.78 -18.42
N VAL A 88 -3.99 -7.99 -18.22
CA VAL A 88 -3.21 -9.03 -18.93
C VAL A 88 -3.79 -10.44 -18.73
N ASP A 89 -4.23 -10.76 -17.52
CA ASP A 89 -4.84 -12.05 -17.17
C ASP A 89 -6.38 -12.01 -17.17
N GLY A 90 -6.98 -10.86 -17.51
CA GLY A 90 -8.42 -10.65 -17.49
C GLY A 90 -9.06 -10.63 -16.10
N SER A 91 -8.26 -10.55 -15.02
CA SER A 91 -8.77 -10.42 -13.65
C SER A 91 -9.33 -9.02 -13.36
N ASN A 92 -10.04 -8.88 -12.24
CA ASN A 92 -10.59 -7.61 -11.76
C ASN A 92 -10.54 -7.50 -10.23
N GLY A 93 -10.98 -6.34 -9.70
CA GLY A 93 -11.00 -6.04 -8.27
C GLY A 93 -12.30 -6.41 -7.55
N ASP A 94 -13.19 -7.20 -8.16
CA ASP A 94 -14.55 -7.43 -7.64
C ASP A 94 -14.54 -8.04 -6.23
N VAL A 95 -13.61 -8.97 -6.02
CA VAL A 95 -13.35 -9.65 -4.74
C VAL A 95 -11.98 -9.26 -4.17
N ALA A 96 -10.95 -9.08 -5.01
CA ALA A 96 -9.58 -8.84 -4.57
C ALA A 96 -9.11 -9.87 -3.52
N VAL A 97 -8.61 -9.43 -2.36
CA VAL A 97 -8.32 -10.33 -1.21
C VAL A 97 -9.45 -10.36 -0.18
N ASP A 98 -10.59 -9.75 -0.50
CA ASP A 98 -11.81 -9.67 0.29
C ASP A 98 -11.63 -8.99 1.67
N GLN A 99 -10.76 -7.98 1.74
CA GLN A 99 -10.54 -7.24 2.99
C GLN A 99 -11.82 -6.60 3.54
N TYR A 100 -12.80 -6.28 2.68
CA TYR A 100 -14.08 -5.74 3.11
C TYR A 100 -14.76 -6.62 4.18
N HIS A 101 -14.67 -7.94 4.03
CA HIS A 101 -15.21 -8.90 4.99
C HIS A 101 -14.13 -9.43 5.95
N ARG A 102 -12.87 -9.53 5.51
CA ARG A 102 -11.79 -10.23 6.21
C ARG A 102 -10.79 -9.33 6.93
N TYR A 103 -11.05 -8.03 7.04
CA TYR A 103 -10.13 -7.07 7.66
C TYR A 103 -9.63 -7.47 9.06
N LEU A 104 -10.41 -8.20 9.86
CA LEU A 104 -9.97 -8.67 11.18
C LEU A 104 -8.84 -9.71 11.08
N GLU A 105 -8.87 -10.56 10.05
CA GLU A 105 -7.81 -11.55 9.79
C GLU A 105 -6.53 -10.83 9.37
N ASP A 106 -6.64 -9.86 8.47
CA ASP A 106 -5.51 -9.03 8.04
C ASP A 106 -4.86 -8.30 9.22
N ILE A 107 -5.65 -7.73 10.12
CA ILE A 107 -5.16 -7.03 11.32
C ILE A 107 -4.47 -8.00 12.29
N ASN A 108 -4.98 -9.22 12.47
CA ASN A 108 -4.32 -10.23 13.29
C ASN A 108 -2.96 -10.64 12.69
N LEU A 109 -2.84 -10.69 11.35
CA LEU A 109 -1.56 -10.92 10.69
C LEU A 109 -0.59 -9.74 10.91
N MET A 110 -1.07 -8.50 10.83
CA MET A 110 -0.27 -7.30 11.14
C MET A 110 0.24 -7.30 12.59
N GLU A 111 -0.60 -7.66 13.55
CA GLU A 111 -0.17 -7.83 14.95
C GLU A 111 0.89 -8.94 15.07
N ALA A 112 0.70 -10.07 14.40
CA ALA A 112 1.63 -11.21 14.47
C ALA A 112 3.03 -10.88 13.91
N ILE A 113 3.13 -10.03 12.87
CA ILE A 113 4.41 -9.55 12.34
C ILE A 113 4.99 -8.38 13.15
N GLY A 114 4.24 -7.82 14.10
CA GLY A 114 4.71 -6.77 15.00
C GLY A 114 4.79 -5.37 14.37
N VAL A 115 4.03 -5.08 13.30
CA VAL A 115 3.94 -3.72 12.76
C VAL A 115 3.09 -2.82 13.65
N ASN A 116 3.38 -1.52 13.64
CA ASN A 116 2.72 -0.52 14.48
C ASN A 116 2.00 0.57 13.68
N SER A 117 2.02 0.48 12.34
CA SER A 117 1.21 1.33 11.46
C SER A 117 0.65 0.53 10.28
N TYR A 118 -0.47 1.00 9.73
CA TYR A 118 -1.06 0.45 8.52
C TYR A 118 -1.56 1.58 7.64
N ARG A 119 -1.05 1.63 6.42
CA ARG A 119 -1.51 2.56 5.39
C ARG A 119 -2.59 1.89 4.55
N PHE A 120 -3.76 2.51 4.43
CA PHE A 120 -4.82 2.06 3.52
C PHE A 120 -5.48 3.25 2.84
N SER A 121 -6.24 3.03 1.77
CA SER A 121 -7.07 4.09 1.16
C SER A 121 -8.55 3.89 1.42
N ILE A 122 -9.29 5.01 1.39
CA ILE A 122 -10.75 5.01 1.43
C ILE A 122 -11.25 5.02 -0.01
N SER A 123 -12.12 4.08 -0.36
CA SER A 123 -12.79 4.09 -1.65
C SER A 123 -13.80 5.24 -1.70
N TRP A 124 -13.53 6.21 -2.57
CA TRP A 124 -14.39 7.38 -2.74
C TRP A 124 -15.79 6.96 -3.19
N ALA A 125 -15.90 6.07 -4.19
CA ALA A 125 -17.18 5.57 -4.68
C ALA A 125 -17.96 4.77 -3.60
N ARG A 126 -17.28 4.25 -2.56
CA ARG A 126 -17.95 3.61 -1.42
C ARG A 126 -18.56 4.62 -0.45
N ILE A 127 -17.95 5.79 -0.26
CA ILE A 127 -18.45 6.85 0.65
C ILE A 127 -19.46 7.77 -0.04
N LEU A 128 -19.18 8.18 -1.28
CA LEU A 128 -20.01 9.05 -2.10
C LEU A 128 -20.26 8.39 -3.47
N PRO A 129 -21.20 7.44 -3.55
CA PRO A 129 -21.49 6.69 -4.80
C PRO A 129 -21.85 7.57 -5.99
N LYS A 130 -22.44 8.74 -5.74
CA LYS A 130 -22.82 9.71 -6.78
C LYS A 130 -22.09 11.06 -6.65
N GLY A 131 -20.90 11.07 -6.05
CA GLY A 131 -20.21 12.31 -5.69
C GLY A 131 -21.08 13.23 -4.81
N ARG A 132 -21.02 14.55 -5.02
CA ARG A 132 -21.86 15.52 -4.29
C ARG A 132 -23.34 15.51 -4.66
N PHE A 133 -23.73 14.76 -5.69
CA PHE A 133 -25.11 14.68 -6.19
C PHE A 133 -25.95 13.59 -5.51
N GLY A 134 -25.34 12.83 -4.61
CA GLY A 134 -25.97 11.74 -3.88
C GLY A 134 -25.99 11.95 -2.36
N LYS A 135 -26.49 10.94 -1.68
CA LYS A 135 -26.36 10.82 -0.22
C LYS A 135 -25.03 10.15 0.13
N ILE A 136 -24.51 10.50 1.30
CA ILE A 136 -23.40 9.77 1.92
C ILE A 136 -23.86 8.33 2.16
N ASN A 137 -23.05 7.36 1.73
CA ASN A 137 -23.30 5.96 2.04
C ASN A 137 -22.80 5.63 3.45
N LEU A 138 -23.74 5.55 4.40
CA LEU A 138 -23.42 5.26 5.81
C LEU A 138 -22.84 3.85 6.01
N ALA A 139 -23.17 2.88 5.15
CA ALA A 139 -22.57 1.55 5.25
C ALA A 139 -21.07 1.57 4.93
N GLY A 140 -20.66 2.38 3.93
CA GLY A 140 -19.26 2.67 3.65
C GLY A 140 -18.54 3.32 4.83
N ILE A 141 -19.16 4.35 5.45
CA ILE A 141 -18.62 4.98 6.66
C ILE A 141 -18.45 3.97 7.80
N ASN A 142 -19.44 3.10 8.01
CA ASN A 142 -19.41 2.09 9.06
C ASN A 142 -18.31 1.05 8.84
N TYR A 143 -18.03 0.67 7.58
CA TYR A 143 -16.90 -0.23 7.28
C TYR A 143 -15.57 0.38 7.72
N TYR A 144 -15.25 1.60 7.27
CA TYR A 144 -13.97 2.23 7.66
C TYR A 144 -13.89 2.52 9.16
N ASN A 145 -15.01 2.86 9.81
CA ASN A 145 -15.04 2.97 11.28
C ASN A 145 -14.60 1.66 11.94
N ARG A 146 -15.18 0.52 11.55
CA ARG A 146 -14.81 -0.80 12.11
C ARG A 146 -13.35 -1.16 11.84
N LEU A 147 -12.85 -0.87 10.64
CA LEU A 147 -11.45 -1.09 10.29
C LEU A 147 -10.52 -0.25 11.18
N ILE A 148 -10.78 1.06 11.29
CA ILE A 148 -9.99 1.99 12.11
C ILE A 148 -10.02 1.59 13.59
N ASP A 149 -11.20 1.25 14.12
CA ASP A 149 -11.34 0.84 15.52
C ASP A 149 -10.56 -0.44 15.80
N ALA A 150 -10.65 -1.43 14.90
CA ALA A 150 -9.92 -2.70 15.04
C ALA A 150 -8.40 -2.50 14.99
N LEU A 151 -7.88 -1.62 14.12
CA LEU A 151 -6.45 -1.28 14.07
C LEU A 151 -5.98 -0.66 15.38
N LEU A 152 -6.72 0.33 15.89
CA LEU A 152 -6.37 1.04 17.11
C LEU A 152 -6.45 0.14 18.35
N LEU A 153 -7.39 -0.81 18.39
CA LEU A 153 -7.44 -1.83 19.45
C LEU A 153 -6.17 -2.69 19.51
N LYS A 154 -5.48 -2.86 18.39
CA LYS A 154 -4.19 -3.56 18.28
C LYS A 154 -2.97 -2.63 18.40
N GLY A 155 -3.18 -1.35 18.69
CA GLY A 155 -2.12 -0.36 18.76
C GLY A 155 -1.52 0.04 17.40
N ILE A 156 -2.16 -0.37 16.29
CA ILE A 156 -1.70 -0.09 14.93
C ILE A 156 -2.25 1.28 14.49
N GLN A 157 -1.34 2.20 14.15
CA GLN A 157 -1.70 3.56 13.76
C GLN A 157 -2.22 3.60 12.31
N PRO A 158 -3.44 4.12 12.05
CA PRO A 158 -3.97 4.23 10.70
C PRO A 158 -3.35 5.41 9.94
N PHE A 159 -2.81 5.14 8.75
CA PHE A 159 -2.38 6.11 7.75
C PHE A 159 -3.36 6.09 6.57
N VAL A 160 -4.21 7.10 6.46
CA VAL A 160 -5.34 7.06 5.54
C VAL A 160 -5.06 7.86 4.29
N THR A 161 -5.12 7.20 3.14
CA THR A 161 -5.05 7.80 1.80
C THR A 161 -6.47 8.09 1.29
N LEU A 162 -6.74 9.33 0.90
CA LEU A 162 -8.06 9.74 0.42
C LEU A 162 -8.29 9.29 -1.03
N SER A 163 -7.32 9.49 -1.93
CA SER A 163 -7.41 9.04 -3.33
C SER A 163 -6.25 8.11 -3.68
N HIS A 164 -6.57 6.91 -4.16
CA HIS A 164 -5.61 5.93 -4.65
C HIS A 164 -6.09 5.34 -5.97
N PHE A 165 -6.13 6.20 -7.00
CA PHE A 165 -6.49 5.91 -8.38
C PHE A 165 -7.98 5.54 -8.63
N ASP A 166 -8.73 5.13 -7.60
CA ASP A 166 -10.12 4.68 -7.67
C ASP A 166 -11.16 5.82 -7.64
N PHE A 167 -11.15 6.60 -8.71
CA PHE A 167 -12.09 7.72 -8.91
C PHE A 167 -13.53 7.23 -9.18
N PRO A 168 -14.59 7.85 -8.61
CA PRO A 168 -15.96 7.44 -8.90
C PRO A 168 -16.32 7.60 -10.38
N GLN A 169 -16.84 6.55 -11.02
CA GLN A 169 -17.23 6.59 -12.44
C GLN A 169 -18.31 7.65 -12.68
N GLU A 170 -19.21 7.88 -11.71
CA GLU A 170 -20.20 8.96 -11.79
C GLU A 170 -19.56 10.32 -12.09
N LEU A 171 -18.40 10.60 -11.49
CA LEU A 171 -17.71 11.88 -11.70
C LEU A 171 -16.95 11.89 -13.03
N GLU A 172 -16.38 10.75 -13.43
CA GLU A 172 -15.76 10.55 -14.75
C GLU A 172 -16.78 10.83 -15.86
N ASP A 173 -17.99 10.26 -15.77
CA ASP A 173 -19.05 10.44 -16.76
C ASP A 173 -19.56 11.89 -16.83
N ARG A 174 -19.53 12.61 -15.71
CA ARG A 174 -20.00 14.00 -15.63
C ARG A 174 -18.99 15.01 -16.12
N TYR A 175 -17.74 14.81 -15.76
CA TYR A 175 -16.70 15.83 -15.92
C TYR A 175 -15.65 15.43 -16.95
N GLY A 176 -15.44 14.14 -17.19
CA GLY A 176 -14.25 13.63 -17.86
C GLY A 176 -13.00 14.25 -17.22
N ASN A 177 -12.15 14.84 -18.06
CA ASN A 177 -10.90 15.49 -17.62
C ASN A 177 -11.09 16.85 -16.93
N ASN A 178 -12.33 17.31 -16.73
CA ASN A 178 -12.60 18.58 -16.07
C ASN A 178 -12.43 18.49 -14.54
N ASN A 179 -12.38 19.65 -13.91
CA ASN A 179 -11.99 19.79 -12.51
C ASN A 179 -13.05 19.25 -11.54
N ALA A 180 -12.75 18.14 -10.85
CA ALA A 180 -13.56 17.57 -9.76
C ALA A 180 -13.15 18.06 -8.34
N ARG A 181 -12.45 19.20 -8.24
CA ARG A 181 -11.96 19.76 -6.96
C ARG A 181 -13.03 19.90 -5.90
N GLU A 182 -14.21 20.40 -6.26
CA GLU A 182 -15.30 20.61 -5.29
C GLU A 182 -15.81 19.29 -4.73
N ASP A 183 -15.93 18.26 -5.58
CA ASP A 183 -16.30 16.92 -5.18
C ASP A 183 -15.23 16.28 -4.29
N PHE A 184 -13.94 16.42 -4.65
CA PHE A 184 -12.85 15.91 -3.82
C PHE A 184 -12.77 16.62 -2.47
N GLN A 185 -12.99 17.94 -2.46
CA GLN A 185 -13.02 18.75 -1.24
C GLN A 185 -14.16 18.30 -0.31
N MET A 186 -15.36 18.05 -0.85
CA MET A 186 -16.49 17.52 -0.08
C MET A 186 -16.21 16.11 0.47
N PHE A 187 -15.63 15.24 -0.35
CA PHE A 187 -15.23 13.90 0.08
C PHE A 187 -14.22 13.94 1.22
N ALA A 188 -13.17 14.77 1.10
CA ALA A 188 -12.17 14.97 2.15
C ALA A 188 -12.81 15.52 3.44
N ASP A 189 -13.71 16.52 3.36
CA ASP A 189 -14.42 17.06 4.52
C ASP A 189 -15.23 15.98 5.26
N ILE A 190 -15.90 15.10 4.52
CA ILE A 190 -16.66 13.97 5.08
C ILE A 190 -15.72 12.98 5.79
N CYS A 191 -14.59 12.62 5.17
CA CYS A 191 -13.61 11.73 5.77
C CYS A 191 -13.01 12.32 7.06
N PHE A 192 -12.60 13.59 7.04
CA PHE A 192 -12.05 14.25 8.22
C PHE A 192 -13.08 14.33 9.36
N LYS A 193 -14.34 14.64 9.03
CA LYS A 193 -15.42 14.70 10.01
C LYS A 193 -15.75 13.34 10.61
N SER A 194 -15.70 12.28 9.80
CA SER A 194 -16.14 10.94 10.19
C SER A 194 -15.08 10.14 10.93
N PHE A 195 -13.79 10.38 10.62
CA PHE A 195 -12.69 9.53 11.08
C PHE A 195 -11.56 10.28 11.79
N GLY A 196 -11.49 11.61 11.66
CA GLY A 196 -10.35 12.40 12.15
C GLY A 196 -10.25 12.53 13.67
N ASP A 197 -11.28 12.10 14.41
CA ASP A 197 -11.19 11.89 15.86
C ASP A 197 -10.14 10.82 16.21
N ARG A 198 -9.98 9.80 15.35
CA ARG A 198 -9.07 8.65 15.51
C ARG A 198 -7.87 8.68 14.55
N VAL A 199 -8.07 9.07 13.30
CA VAL A 199 -7.01 9.12 12.28
C VAL A 199 -6.14 10.37 12.45
N LYS A 200 -4.82 10.17 12.57
CA LYS A 200 -3.84 11.26 12.76
C LYS A 200 -2.88 11.47 11.60
N TYR A 201 -2.89 10.60 10.60
CA TYR A 201 -2.02 10.69 9.44
C TYR A 201 -2.86 10.58 8.17
N TRP A 202 -3.00 11.70 7.48
CA TRP A 202 -3.78 11.84 6.25
C TRP A 202 -2.86 12.00 5.05
N ILE A 203 -3.19 11.29 3.97
CA ILE A 203 -2.57 11.38 2.67
C ILE A 203 -3.68 11.75 1.69
N THR A 204 -3.50 12.81 0.94
CA THR A 204 -4.49 13.27 -0.04
C THR A 204 -4.53 12.37 -1.27
N PHE A 205 -3.40 12.29 -1.99
CA PHE A 205 -3.23 11.47 -3.19
C PHE A 205 -2.06 10.52 -3.04
N ASN A 206 -2.21 9.31 -3.58
CA ASN A 206 -1.11 8.40 -3.87
C ASN A 206 -0.56 8.72 -5.27
N GLU A 207 0.74 8.92 -5.37
CA GLU A 207 1.55 8.85 -6.60
C GLU A 207 0.90 9.47 -7.85
N PRO A 208 0.45 10.75 -7.79
CA PRO A 208 -0.16 11.37 -8.95
C PRO A 208 0.79 11.44 -10.15
N ASN A 209 2.09 11.57 -9.89
CA ASN A 209 3.15 11.56 -10.89
C ASN A 209 3.31 10.24 -11.65
N LEU A 210 2.77 9.13 -11.12
CA LEU A 210 2.73 7.82 -11.77
C LEU A 210 1.37 7.57 -12.41
N GLU A 211 0.29 7.88 -11.70
CA GLU A 211 -1.09 7.74 -12.20
C GLU A 211 -1.30 8.50 -13.51
N ILE A 212 -0.92 9.78 -13.53
CA ILE A 212 -1.26 10.69 -14.62
C ILE A 212 -0.64 10.25 -15.95
N PRO A 213 0.66 9.91 -16.05
CA PRO A 213 1.21 9.36 -17.28
C PRO A 213 0.53 8.07 -17.73
N PHE A 214 0.17 7.17 -16.82
CA PHE A 214 -0.51 5.94 -17.21
C PHE A 214 -1.95 6.17 -17.67
N SER A 215 -2.66 7.12 -17.08
CA SER A 215 -4.05 7.44 -17.42
C SER A 215 -4.20 8.27 -18.68
N TYR A 216 -3.33 9.27 -18.87
CA TYR A 216 -3.49 10.34 -19.88
C TYR A 216 -2.35 10.43 -20.91
N ARG A 217 -1.28 9.63 -20.75
CA ARG A 217 -0.17 9.59 -21.72
C ARG A 217 -0.05 8.25 -22.43
N SER A 218 0.13 7.14 -21.72
CA SER A 218 0.13 5.80 -22.33
C SER A 218 -1.27 5.19 -22.43
N GLY A 219 -2.21 5.70 -21.63
CA GLY A 219 -3.60 5.23 -21.61
C GLY A 219 -3.77 3.79 -21.15
N ILE A 220 -2.84 3.28 -20.33
CA ILE A 220 -2.91 1.92 -19.78
C ILE A 220 -3.64 1.86 -18.44
N TYR A 221 -3.94 3.01 -17.83
CA TYR A 221 -4.83 3.14 -16.67
C TYR A 221 -6.13 3.85 -17.08
N PRO A 222 -7.23 3.70 -16.33
CA PRO A 222 -8.41 4.53 -16.54
C PRO A 222 -8.06 6.03 -16.45
N PRO A 223 -8.65 6.90 -17.28
CA PRO A 223 -9.76 6.62 -18.22
C PRO A 223 -9.33 6.11 -19.61
N CYS A 224 -8.08 5.66 -19.79
CA CYS A 224 -7.53 5.15 -21.06
C CYS A 224 -7.52 6.24 -22.15
N ARG A 225 -6.85 7.37 -21.86
CA ARG A 225 -6.73 8.49 -22.80
C ARG A 225 -5.29 8.67 -23.24
N CYS A 226 -5.08 8.76 -24.55
CA CYS A 226 -3.75 8.96 -25.12
C CYS A 226 -3.81 9.32 -26.61
N SER A 227 -2.70 9.82 -27.14
CA SER A 227 -2.47 10.05 -28.56
C SER A 227 -1.16 9.37 -29.02
N ALA A 228 -1.08 9.05 -30.31
CA ALA A 228 0.16 8.55 -30.90
C ALA A 228 1.29 9.59 -30.75
N PRO A 229 2.55 9.17 -30.54
CA PRO A 229 3.03 7.79 -30.52
C PRO A 229 3.01 7.11 -29.12
N PHE A 230 2.42 7.74 -28.10
CA PHE A 230 2.54 7.30 -26.71
C PHE A 230 1.63 6.12 -26.36
N GLY A 231 0.50 5.97 -27.06
CA GLY A 231 -0.39 4.83 -26.93
C GLY A 231 -1.38 4.76 -28.11
N ASN A 232 -2.33 3.83 -28.01
CA ASN A 232 -3.30 3.54 -29.08
C ASN A 232 -4.75 3.66 -28.58
N CYS A 233 -5.06 4.81 -27.95
CA CYS A 233 -6.38 5.11 -27.43
C CYS A 233 -7.27 5.71 -28.53
N THR A 234 -8.58 5.61 -28.35
CA THR A 234 -9.56 6.19 -29.27
C THR A 234 -9.71 7.71 -29.13
N ASP A 235 -9.29 8.26 -27.99
CA ASP A 235 -9.38 9.69 -27.66
C ASP A 235 -8.29 10.05 -26.63
N GLY A 236 -7.98 11.34 -26.52
CA GLY A 236 -6.95 11.87 -25.62
C GLY A 236 -5.95 12.78 -26.34
N ASP A 237 -5.24 13.57 -25.54
CA ASP A 237 -4.11 14.39 -25.98
C ASP A 237 -2.96 14.24 -24.97
N SER A 238 -2.02 13.34 -25.30
CA SER A 238 -0.88 13.00 -24.45
C SER A 238 0.10 14.14 -24.22
N GLU A 239 -0.01 15.24 -24.96
CA GLU A 239 0.82 16.44 -24.75
C GLU A 239 0.13 17.48 -23.86
N LYS A 240 -1.19 17.39 -23.64
CA LYS A 240 -1.94 18.38 -22.86
C LYS A 240 -2.60 17.80 -21.61
N GLU A 241 -3.27 16.66 -21.74
CA GLU A 241 -4.08 16.09 -20.66
C GLU A 241 -3.30 15.73 -19.41
N PRO A 242 -2.05 15.21 -19.48
CA PRO A 242 -1.24 15.02 -18.28
C PRO A 242 -1.06 16.30 -17.46
N PHE A 243 -0.87 17.45 -18.13
CA PHE A 243 -0.69 18.73 -17.45
C PHE A 243 -1.99 19.25 -16.83
N LEU A 244 -3.12 19.05 -17.50
CA LEU A 244 -4.44 19.42 -16.98
C LEU A 244 -4.81 18.57 -15.75
N ALA A 245 -4.57 17.25 -15.83
CA ALA A 245 -4.81 16.33 -14.72
C ALA A 245 -3.93 16.67 -13.51
N ALA A 246 -2.62 16.90 -13.72
CA ALA A 246 -1.70 17.32 -12.67
C ALA A 246 -2.15 18.61 -12.00
N HIS A 247 -2.52 19.62 -12.80
CA HIS A 247 -3.02 20.88 -12.27
C HIS A 247 -4.27 20.71 -11.40
N ASN A 248 -5.25 19.92 -11.86
CA ASN A 248 -6.47 19.66 -11.11
C ASN A 248 -6.21 18.87 -9.81
N ILE A 249 -5.29 17.90 -9.82
CA ILE A 249 -4.90 17.16 -8.62
C ILE A 249 -4.19 18.07 -7.62
N ILE A 250 -3.27 18.94 -8.07
CA ILE A 250 -2.58 19.91 -7.20
C ILE A 250 -3.59 20.86 -6.54
N LEU A 251 -4.55 21.38 -7.30
CA LEU A 251 -5.62 22.24 -6.76
C LEU A 251 -6.53 21.49 -5.77
N SER A 252 -6.83 20.22 -6.05
CA SER A 252 -7.64 19.37 -5.17
C SER A 252 -6.90 19.02 -3.88
N HIS A 253 -5.60 18.73 -3.97
CA HIS A 253 -4.71 18.56 -2.82
C HIS A 253 -4.72 19.82 -1.94
N ALA A 254 -4.46 20.98 -2.54
CA ALA A 254 -4.44 22.25 -1.82
C ALA A 254 -5.78 22.53 -1.13
N ALA A 255 -6.92 22.27 -1.79
CA ALA A 255 -8.25 22.46 -1.22
C ALA A 255 -8.52 21.53 -0.02
N ALA A 256 -8.11 20.27 -0.08
CA ALA A 256 -8.26 19.32 1.03
C ALA A 256 -7.33 19.67 2.21
N VAL A 257 -6.09 20.05 1.94
CA VAL A 257 -5.13 20.51 2.95
C VAL A 257 -5.62 21.78 3.64
N ASP A 258 -6.13 22.74 2.89
CA ASP A 258 -6.67 23.99 3.43
C ASP A 258 -7.83 23.72 4.41
N ILE A 259 -8.81 22.91 4.01
CA ILE A 259 -9.91 22.52 4.91
C ILE A 259 -9.37 21.82 6.16
N TYR A 260 -8.46 20.86 6.01
CA TYR A 260 -7.94 20.14 7.17
C TYR A 260 -7.26 21.07 8.16
N ARG A 261 -6.35 21.94 7.67
CA ARG A 261 -5.57 22.85 8.51
C ARG A 261 -6.43 23.91 9.19
N THR A 262 -7.42 24.46 8.49
CA THR A 262 -8.25 25.56 9.00
C THR A 262 -9.39 25.07 9.91
N LYS A 263 -10.01 23.93 9.60
CA LYS A 263 -11.23 23.46 10.28
C LYS A 263 -10.99 22.36 11.31
N TYR A 264 -10.00 21.48 11.08
CA TYR A 264 -9.88 20.22 11.82
C TYR A 264 -8.57 20.07 12.61
N GLN A 265 -7.44 20.52 12.07
CA GLN A 265 -6.11 20.19 12.61
C GLN A 265 -5.92 20.62 14.06
N SER A 266 -6.42 21.80 14.45
CA SER A 266 -6.31 22.30 15.83
C SER A 266 -7.06 21.44 16.84
N LYS A 267 -8.17 20.80 16.43
CA LYS A 267 -9.01 19.95 17.29
C LYS A 267 -8.59 18.48 17.23
N GLN A 268 -8.21 18.01 16.05
CA GLN A 268 -7.92 16.60 15.79
C GLN A 268 -6.45 16.24 16.00
N GLY A 269 -5.54 17.21 15.91
CA GLY A 269 -4.11 17.03 16.20
C GLY A 269 -3.33 16.18 15.18
N GLY A 270 -3.93 15.83 14.04
CA GLY A 270 -3.26 15.02 13.00
C GLY A 270 -2.43 15.85 12.00
N LYS A 271 -1.79 15.14 11.08
CA LYS A 271 -0.97 15.68 9.98
C LYS A 271 -1.57 15.28 8.65
N ILE A 272 -1.35 16.10 7.63
CA ILE A 272 -1.82 15.85 6.26
C ILE A 272 -0.69 16.10 5.26
N GLY A 273 -0.59 15.24 4.24
CA GLY A 273 0.41 15.32 3.18
C GLY A 273 -0.04 14.65 1.88
N ILE A 274 0.94 14.35 1.03
CA ILE A 274 0.79 13.67 -0.26
C ILE A 274 1.91 12.63 -0.37
N VAL A 275 1.66 11.54 -1.10
CA VAL A 275 2.66 10.51 -1.41
C VAL A 275 3.01 10.63 -2.89
N VAL A 276 4.31 10.65 -3.21
CA VAL A 276 4.83 10.80 -4.56
C VAL A 276 5.74 9.61 -4.86
N HIS A 277 5.58 8.98 -6.03
CA HIS A 277 6.46 7.90 -6.48
C HIS A 277 7.82 8.48 -6.84
N ILE A 278 8.92 7.84 -6.46
CA ILE A 278 10.27 8.37 -6.72
C ILE A 278 11.15 7.29 -7.30
N ASP A 279 11.59 7.49 -8.54
CA ASP A 279 12.75 6.81 -9.10
C ASP A 279 14.00 7.65 -8.82
N TRP A 280 15.05 7.00 -8.31
CA TRP A 280 16.35 7.65 -8.16
C TRP A 280 17.12 7.56 -9.48
N PHE A 281 17.46 8.72 -10.04
CA PHE A 281 18.21 8.81 -11.29
C PHE A 281 19.68 9.11 -11.02
N GLU A 282 20.55 8.35 -11.68
CA GLU A 282 21.99 8.61 -11.74
C GLU A 282 22.39 9.01 -13.16
N PRO A 283 23.40 9.86 -13.34
CA PRO A 283 23.88 10.22 -14.67
C PRO A 283 24.57 9.01 -15.32
N PHE A 284 24.30 8.77 -16.60
CA PHE A 284 24.91 7.66 -17.35
C PHE A 284 26.44 7.77 -17.43
N SER A 285 26.96 9.00 -17.47
CA SER A 285 28.39 9.28 -17.42
C SER A 285 28.67 10.61 -16.69
N ASN A 286 29.95 10.93 -16.50
CA ASN A 286 30.37 12.21 -15.91
C ASN A 286 30.16 13.43 -16.83
N SER A 287 29.60 13.24 -18.03
CA SER A 287 29.34 14.35 -18.95
C SER A 287 28.35 15.36 -18.34
N THR A 288 28.53 16.65 -18.65
CA THR A 288 27.56 17.67 -18.24
C THR A 288 26.16 17.40 -18.82
N ALA A 289 26.08 16.80 -20.02
CA ALA A 289 24.81 16.48 -20.66
C ALA A 289 24.00 15.45 -19.86
N ASP A 290 24.65 14.39 -19.36
CA ASP A 290 23.99 13.35 -18.58
C ASP A 290 23.59 13.86 -17.20
N GLN A 291 24.43 14.66 -16.55
CA GLN A 291 24.08 15.32 -15.29
C GLN A 291 22.85 16.23 -15.44
N LEU A 292 22.74 16.96 -16.55
CA LEU A 292 21.57 17.78 -16.85
C LEU A 292 20.35 16.91 -17.22
N ALA A 293 20.55 15.75 -17.86
CA ALA A 293 19.48 14.80 -18.16
C ALA A 293 18.87 14.22 -16.88
N THR A 294 19.69 13.82 -15.90
CA THR A 294 19.25 13.38 -14.57
C THR A 294 18.39 14.44 -13.88
N LYS A 295 18.84 15.71 -13.89
CA LYS A 295 18.06 16.83 -13.32
C LYS A 295 16.72 17.03 -14.02
N ARG A 296 16.67 16.89 -15.35
CA ARG A 296 15.41 16.95 -16.11
C ARG A 296 14.49 15.78 -15.77
N ALA A 297 15.01 14.56 -15.68
CA ALA A 297 14.22 13.39 -15.30
C ALA A 297 13.57 13.61 -13.93
N GLN A 298 14.35 13.97 -12.91
CA GLN A 298 13.83 14.30 -11.57
C GLN A 298 12.79 15.43 -11.58
N ALA A 299 13.02 16.48 -12.37
CA ALA A 299 12.06 17.59 -12.47
C ALA A 299 10.70 17.13 -13.02
N PHE A 300 10.69 16.23 -14.00
CA PHE A 300 9.46 15.74 -14.64
C PHE A 300 8.79 14.58 -13.89
N THR A 301 9.53 13.80 -13.11
CA THR A 301 8.97 12.64 -12.41
C THR A 301 8.72 12.87 -10.92
N ILE A 302 9.32 13.88 -10.28
CA ILE A 302 9.22 14.10 -8.82
C ILE A 302 8.69 15.50 -8.49
N ASN A 303 9.27 16.54 -9.06
CA ASN A 303 9.06 17.91 -8.58
C ASN A 303 7.81 18.61 -9.14
N TRP A 304 7.27 18.10 -10.24
CA TRP A 304 6.17 18.71 -10.98
C TRP A 304 4.83 18.55 -10.26
#